data_AF-A0A1Q4XMU9-F1
#
_entry.id   AF-A0A1Q4XMU9-F1
#
_cell.length_a   1.000
_cell.length_b   1.000
_cell.length_c   1.000
_cell.angle_alpha   90.00
_cell.angle_beta   90.00
_cell.angle_gamma   90.00
#
_symmetry.space_group_name_H-M   'P 1'
#
loop_
_entity.id
_entity.type
_entity.pdbx_description
1 polymer ?
#
loop_
_entity_poly.entity_id
_entity_poly.type
_entity_poly.pdbx_seq_one_letter_code
_entity_poly.pdbx_strand_id
1 'polypeptide(L)'
;MWMVLLHVTPLTVAAVLVSLLLSALILARWRGRSPDTARRALRGLLAAATVVYLAILAMPVFSWELVGTGQSRHVDWNPLSAYEELRWQQEQEEHVEPEEFSVLLEHGDALAHYTARELTPEQVEEARDGRVGLGEQAGGREIDYVVHPTTGGREVVLTPEGGEVSPETAARVLAEVRPVIDAQGQPVRFQTLIVEEKLVNALLFVPVGVVACLALGSWPSRLLYGPALSLTIETVQWAMAAGRGAGTGDLLVNTVGSVAGVAMAAAAVALVRRTLLDRSSRARSPA
;
A
#
# COMPACT_ATOMS: atom_id res chain seq x y z
N MET A 1 -10.05 2.19 1.26
CA MET A 1 -8.65 2.46 0.89
C MET A 1 -8.00 1.25 0.22
N TRP A 2 -8.15 0.05 0.79
CA TRP A 2 -7.58 -1.21 0.30
C TRP A 2 -7.82 -1.54 -1.18
N MET A 3 -9.01 -1.30 -1.74
CA MET A 3 -9.26 -1.55 -3.17
C MET A 3 -8.40 -0.69 -4.10
N VAL A 4 -7.96 0.50 -3.67
CA VAL A 4 -7.08 1.37 -4.47
C VAL A 4 -5.65 0.83 -4.47
N LEU A 5 -5.19 0.29 -3.33
CA LEU A 5 -3.84 -0.25 -3.18
C LEU A 5 -3.59 -1.43 -4.13
N LEU A 6 -4.61 -2.27 -4.37
CA LEU A 6 -4.52 -3.38 -5.35
C LEU A 6 -4.32 -2.92 -6.81
N HIS A 7 -4.57 -1.65 -7.10
CA HIS A 7 -4.40 -1.07 -8.45
C HIS A 7 -3.13 -0.23 -8.56
N VAL A 8 -2.28 -0.19 -7.52
CA VAL A 8 -1.00 0.51 -7.57
C VAL A 8 -0.01 -0.36 -8.33
N THR A 9 0.19 -0.02 -9.60
CA THR A 9 1.14 -0.68 -10.50
C THR A 9 2.03 0.40 -11.12
N PRO A 10 3.23 0.06 -11.62
CA PRO A 10 4.09 1.04 -12.30
C PRO A 10 3.36 1.80 -13.42
N LEU A 11 2.45 1.11 -14.13
CA LEU A 11 1.65 1.70 -15.20
C LEU A 11 0.64 2.73 -14.68
N THR A 12 -0.11 2.41 -13.61
CA THR A 12 -1.09 3.34 -13.04
C THR A 12 -0.40 4.55 -12.43
N VAL A 13 0.74 4.35 -11.76
CA VAL A 13 1.59 5.44 -11.23
C VAL A 13 2.09 6.35 -12.35
N ALA A 14 2.62 5.78 -13.44
CA ALA A 14 3.08 6.56 -14.59
C ALA A 14 1.94 7.36 -15.23
N ALA A 15 0.76 6.76 -15.40
CA ALA A 15 -0.41 7.42 -15.96
C ALA A 15 -0.88 8.60 -15.08
N VAL A 16 -0.87 8.43 -13.76
CA VAL A 16 -1.17 9.52 -12.80
C VAL A 16 -0.14 10.64 -12.93
N LEU A 17 1.16 10.34 -12.92
CA LEU A 17 2.21 11.35 -13.04
C LEU A 17 2.13 12.14 -14.35
N VAL A 18 1.85 11.48 -15.48
CA VAL A 18 1.63 12.14 -16.77
C VAL A 18 0.42 13.06 -16.70
N SER A 19 -0.69 12.59 -16.12
CA SER A 19 -1.91 13.39 -15.97
C SER A 19 -1.69 14.64 -15.10
N LEU A 20 -0.92 14.50 -14.02
CA LEU A 20 -0.54 15.61 -13.14
C LEU A 20 0.37 16.61 -13.87
N LEU A 21 1.33 16.14 -14.66
CA LEU A 21 2.20 17.00 -15.45
C LEU A 21 1.42 17.79 -16.52
N LEU A 22 0.50 17.13 -17.23
CA LEU A 22 -0.39 17.80 -18.19
C LEU A 22 -1.26 18.85 -17.50
N SER A 23 -1.82 18.54 -16.33
CA SER A 23 -2.58 19.49 -15.53
C SER A 23 -1.73 20.70 -15.12
N ALA A 24 -0.49 20.46 -14.67
CA ALA A 24 0.45 21.53 -14.32
C ALA A 24 0.77 22.43 -15.52
N LEU A 25 0.94 21.87 -16.72
CA LEU A 25 1.15 22.63 -17.97
C LEU A 25 -0.06 23.49 -18.33
N ILE A 26 -1.27 22.95 -18.21
CA ILE A 26 -2.52 23.69 -18.47
C ILE A 26 -2.65 24.86 -17.49
N LEU A 27 -2.47 24.61 -16.20
CA LEU A 27 -2.56 25.65 -15.16
C LEU A 27 -1.46 26.71 -15.30
N ALA A 28 -0.23 26.30 -15.62
CA ALA A 28 0.87 27.23 -15.89
C ALA A 28 0.58 28.12 -17.11
N ARG A 29 0.01 27.54 -18.18
CA ARG A 29 -0.41 28.27 -19.39
C ARG A 29 -1.56 29.23 -19.11
N TRP A 30 -2.54 28.83 -18.31
CA TRP A 30 -3.62 29.70 -17.87
C TRP A 30 -3.11 30.88 -17.05
N ARG A 31 -2.23 30.62 -16.06
CA ARG A 31 -1.57 31.64 -15.25
C ARG A 31 -0.75 32.63 -16.09
N GLY A 32 -0.10 32.15 -17.16
CA GLY A 32 0.63 33.01 -18.09
C GLY A 32 -0.26 33.96 -18.90
N ARG A 33 -1.51 33.59 -19.18
CA ARG A 33 -2.47 34.41 -19.95
C ARG A 33 -3.27 35.38 -19.09
N SER A 34 -3.60 35.00 -17.85
CA SER A 34 -4.47 35.78 -16.98
C SER A 34 -3.96 35.72 -15.53
N PRO A 35 -2.85 36.40 -15.21
CA PRO A 35 -2.12 36.18 -13.96
C PRO A 35 -2.95 36.46 -12.70
N ASP A 36 -3.74 37.53 -12.67
CA ASP A 36 -4.49 37.94 -11.47
C ASP A 36 -5.72 37.06 -11.23
N THR A 37 -6.45 36.73 -12.29
CA THR A 37 -7.62 35.83 -12.22
C THR A 37 -7.18 34.42 -11.86
N ALA A 38 -6.15 33.89 -12.54
CA ALA A 38 -5.64 32.56 -12.27
C ALA A 38 -5.08 32.44 -10.85
N ARG A 39 -4.33 33.44 -10.36
CA ARG A 39 -3.79 33.42 -8.99
C ARG A 39 -4.90 33.39 -7.94
N ARG A 40 -5.96 34.19 -8.10
CA ARG A 40 -7.11 34.18 -7.19
C ARG A 40 -7.82 32.82 -7.19
N ALA A 41 -8.10 32.28 -8.37
CA ALA A 41 -8.75 30.98 -8.50
C ALA A 41 -7.90 29.83 -7.95
N LEU A 42 -6.58 29.83 -8.21
CA LEU A 42 -5.65 28.82 -7.67
C LEU A 42 -5.54 28.89 -6.14
N ARG A 43 -5.63 30.08 -5.53
CA ARG A 43 -5.70 30.21 -4.07
C ARG A 43 -7.01 29.66 -3.51
N GLY A 44 -8.13 29.93 -4.18
CA GLY A 44 -9.43 29.35 -3.84
C GLY A 44 -9.41 27.84 -3.94
N LEU A 45 -8.84 27.30 -5.03
CA LEU A 45 -8.66 25.85 -5.22
C LEU A 45 -7.76 25.25 -4.14
N LEU A 46 -6.64 25.92 -3.81
CA LEU A 46 -5.74 25.47 -2.75
C LEU A 46 -6.47 25.38 -1.40
N ALA A 47 -7.21 26.43 -1.03
CA ALA A 47 -7.97 26.47 0.22
C ALA A 47 -9.08 25.41 0.25
N ALA A 48 -9.83 25.24 -0.84
CA ALA A 48 -10.84 24.19 -0.95
C ALA A 48 -10.21 22.80 -0.84
N ALA A 49 -9.09 22.56 -1.51
CA ALA A 49 -8.33 21.32 -1.38
C ALA A 49 -7.84 21.09 0.05
N THR A 50 -7.37 22.12 0.77
CA THR A 50 -7.02 22.01 2.20
C THR A 50 -8.17 21.45 3.02
N VAL A 51 -9.36 22.04 2.86
CA VAL A 51 -10.54 21.63 3.63
C VAL A 51 -10.92 20.20 3.30
N VAL A 52 -10.89 19.82 2.02
CA VAL A 52 -11.16 18.43 1.60
C VAL A 52 -10.12 17.46 2.16
N TYR A 53 -8.83 17.81 2.12
CA TYR A 53 -7.75 16.98 2.68
C TYR A 53 -7.91 16.78 4.18
N LEU A 54 -8.20 17.86 4.92
CA LEU A 54 -8.46 17.75 6.37
C LEU A 54 -9.71 16.92 6.64
N ALA A 55 -10.78 17.10 5.87
CA ALA A 55 -12.01 16.33 6.05
C ALA A 55 -11.83 14.84 5.73
N ILE A 56 -11.03 14.48 4.72
CA ILE A 56 -10.85 13.08 4.30
C ILE A 56 -9.76 12.38 5.11
N LEU A 57 -8.63 13.04 5.33
CA LEU A 57 -7.44 12.42 5.92
C LEU A 57 -7.39 12.61 7.43
N ALA A 58 -7.86 13.74 7.95
CA ALA A 58 -7.76 14.04 9.38
C ALA A 58 -8.97 13.57 10.18
N MET A 59 -10.17 13.54 9.57
CA MET A 59 -11.35 13.01 10.23
C MET A 59 -11.50 11.51 9.93
N PRO A 60 -11.71 10.66 10.94
CA PRO A 60 -12.15 9.29 10.77
C PRO A 60 -13.63 9.32 10.37
N VAL A 61 -13.93 9.76 9.13
CA VAL A 61 -15.31 9.95 8.63
C VAL A 61 -16.15 8.67 8.81
N PHE A 62 -15.50 7.51 8.87
CA PHE A 62 -16.11 6.19 8.99
C PHE A 62 -15.73 5.42 10.27
N SER A 63 -15.07 6.05 11.25
CA SER A 63 -14.60 5.34 12.45
C SER A 63 -14.68 6.19 13.71
N TRP A 64 -15.78 6.94 13.85
CA TRP A 64 -16.01 7.77 15.04
C TRP A 64 -16.10 6.93 16.32
N GLU A 65 -16.50 5.67 16.24
CA GLU A 65 -16.46 4.74 17.38
C GLU A 65 -15.05 4.44 17.91
N LEU A 66 -13.99 4.73 17.14
CA LEU A 66 -12.59 4.51 17.56
C LEU A 66 -11.97 5.73 18.25
N VAL A 67 -12.66 6.87 18.27
CA VAL A 67 -12.13 8.10 18.88
C VAL A 67 -12.02 7.90 20.39
N GLY A 68 -10.80 8.00 20.91
CA GLY A 68 -10.50 7.82 22.33
C GLY A 68 -10.42 6.36 22.82
N THR A 69 -10.66 5.37 21.95
CA THR A 69 -10.46 3.95 22.28
C THR A 69 -9.05 3.45 21.95
N GLY A 70 -8.30 4.18 21.11
CA GLY A 70 -6.90 3.89 20.81
C GLY A 70 -6.02 3.96 22.06
N GLN A 71 -5.41 2.83 22.43
CA GLN A 71 -4.62 2.67 23.66
C GLN A 71 -3.32 3.51 23.72
N SER A 72 -2.91 4.20 22.66
CA SER A 72 -1.70 5.01 22.70
C SER A 72 -1.76 6.26 21.81
N ARG A 73 -1.61 7.44 22.44
CA ARG A 73 -1.20 8.69 21.77
C ARG A 73 0.30 8.66 21.46
N HIS A 74 0.77 7.56 20.88
CA HIS A 74 2.17 7.38 20.56
C HIS A 74 2.51 8.17 19.28
N VAL A 75 3.70 8.75 19.27
CA VAL A 75 4.27 9.38 18.09
C VAL A 75 5.47 8.55 17.69
N ASP A 76 5.43 8.00 16.48
CA ASP A 76 6.57 7.31 15.90
C ASP A 76 7.57 8.33 15.35
N TRP A 77 8.68 8.50 16.09
CA TRP A 77 9.76 9.42 15.76
C TRP A 77 10.79 8.84 14.78
N ASN A 78 10.54 7.66 14.22
CA ASN A 78 11.38 7.07 13.20
C ASN A 78 10.84 7.40 11.78
N PRO A 79 11.47 8.33 11.04
CA PRO A 79 11.04 8.65 9.68
C PRO A 79 11.29 7.50 8.68
N LEU A 80 12.10 6.50 9.09
CA LEU A 80 12.43 5.32 8.29
C LEU A 80 11.67 4.08 8.76
N SER A 81 10.69 4.20 9.67
CA SER A 81 9.94 3.04 10.18
C SER A 81 9.28 2.23 9.07
N ALA A 82 8.77 2.87 8.02
CA ALA A 82 8.22 2.16 6.86
C ALA A 82 9.27 1.32 6.11
N TYR A 83 10.53 1.76 6.06
CA TYR A 83 11.61 0.98 5.44
C TYR A 83 12.08 -0.15 6.35
N GLU A 84 12.16 0.11 7.66
CA GLU A 84 12.44 -0.93 8.64
C GLU A 84 11.34 -1.99 8.63
N GLU A 85 10.07 -1.61 8.61
CA GLU A 85 8.95 -2.54 8.54
C GLU A 85 9.00 -3.38 7.26
N LEU A 86 9.31 -2.78 6.11
CA LEU A 86 9.54 -3.52 4.87
C LEU A 86 10.72 -4.49 4.97
N ARG A 87 11.82 -4.07 5.60
CA ARG A 87 12.99 -4.93 5.78
C ARG A 87 12.69 -6.09 6.73
N TRP A 88 12.00 -5.81 7.84
CA TRP A 88 11.58 -6.81 8.81
C TRP A 88 10.57 -7.77 8.20
N GLN A 89 9.66 -7.28 7.35
CA GLN A 89 8.77 -8.12 6.56
C GLN A 89 9.53 -8.98 5.57
N GLN A 90 10.53 -8.44 4.86
CA GLN A 90 11.34 -9.23 3.94
C GLN A 90 12.15 -10.31 4.69
N GLU A 91 12.74 -9.96 5.83
CA GLU A 91 13.46 -10.90 6.70
C GLU A 91 12.49 -11.94 7.30
N GLN A 92 11.26 -11.55 7.66
CA GLN A 92 10.20 -12.47 8.08
C GLN A 92 9.67 -13.32 6.93
N GLU A 93 9.41 -12.81 5.73
CA GLU A 93 9.01 -13.65 4.58
C GLU A 93 10.09 -14.69 4.25
N GLU A 94 11.36 -14.36 4.53
CA GLU A 94 12.48 -15.29 4.40
C GLU A 94 12.57 -16.32 5.56
N HIS A 95 12.02 -16.02 6.74
CA HIS A 95 12.14 -16.82 7.97
C HIS A 95 10.81 -17.31 8.59
N VAL A 96 9.66 -16.93 8.05
CA VAL A 96 8.34 -17.39 8.45
C VAL A 96 8.21 -18.77 7.85
N GLU A 97 8.46 -19.77 8.70
CA GLU A 97 7.89 -21.11 8.55
C GLU A 97 6.45 -20.92 8.06
N PRO A 98 6.10 -21.43 6.87
CA PRO A 98 4.77 -21.21 6.31
C PRO A 98 3.72 -21.61 7.33
N GLU A 99 2.65 -20.83 7.49
CA GLU A 99 1.61 -21.17 8.47
C GLU A 99 1.08 -22.58 8.19
N GLU A 100 1.53 -23.53 8.99
CA GLU A 100 1.00 -24.88 9.04
C GLU A 100 -0.24 -24.84 9.91
N PHE A 101 -1.33 -25.43 9.42
CA PHE A 101 -2.58 -25.47 10.15
C PHE A 101 -3.29 -26.79 9.93
N SER A 102 -4.15 -27.15 10.88
CA SER A 102 -4.93 -28.38 10.81
C SER A 102 -6.41 -28.06 10.71
N VAL A 103 -7.10 -28.74 9.79
CA VAL A 103 -8.54 -28.61 9.53
C VAL A 103 -9.21 -29.92 9.92
N LEU A 104 -10.19 -29.84 10.82
CA LEU A 104 -11.06 -30.98 11.10
C LEU A 104 -12.06 -31.12 9.96
N LEU A 105 -12.02 -32.25 9.26
CA LEU A 105 -12.92 -32.55 8.17
C LEU A 105 -14.31 -32.90 8.72
N GLU A 106 -15.36 -32.30 8.16
CA GLU A 106 -16.75 -32.53 8.57
C GLU A 106 -17.16 -33.99 8.30
N HIS A 107 -16.59 -34.59 7.24
CA HIS A 107 -16.90 -35.94 6.82
C HIS A 107 -15.88 -36.97 7.35
N GLY A 108 -16.09 -37.41 8.59
CA GLY A 108 -15.43 -38.60 9.14
C GLY A 108 -14.55 -38.36 10.36
N ASP A 109 -14.68 -37.22 11.05
CA ASP A 109 -13.85 -36.82 12.20
C ASP A 109 -12.34 -36.83 11.93
N ALA A 110 -11.97 -36.83 10.64
CA ALA A 110 -10.60 -36.92 10.19
C ALA A 110 -9.92 -35.55 10.22
N LEU A 111 -8.62 -35.51 10.48
CA LEU A 111 -7.83 -34.29 10.58
C LEU A 111 -6.89 -34.16 9.39
N ALA A 112 -7.03 -33.07 8.63
CA ALA A 112 -6.12 -32.74 7.54
C ALA A 112 -5.15 -31.64 7.97
N HIS A 113 -3.86 -31.88 7.83
CA HIS A 113 -2.80 -30.92 8.13
C HIS A 113 -2.26 -30.31 6.84
N TYR A 114 -2.27 -28.99 6.72
CA TYR A 114 -1.72 -28.27 5.58
C TYR A 114 -0.33 -27.76 5.90
N THR A 115 0.63 -28.00 4.99
CA THR A 115 1.94 -27.36 4.99
C THR A 115 2.12 -26.59 3.69
N ALA A 116 2.67 -25.36 3.76
CA ALA A 116 2.79 -24.51 2.58
C ALA A 116 4.09 -24.72 1.76
N ARG A 117 4.93 -25.70 2.14
CA ARG A 117 6.10 -26.11 1.35
C ARG A 117 5.90 -27.50 0.76
N GLU A 118 6.46 -27.70 -0.42
CA GLU A 118 6.59 -29.05 -0.96
C GLU A 118 7.51 -29.86 -0.05
N LEU A 119 7.02 -30.99 0.45
CA LEU A 119 7.82 -31.88 1.28
C LEU A 119 9.03 -32.38 0.47
N THR A 120 10.23 -32.26 1.04
CA THR A 120 11.41 -32.86 0.41
C THR A 120 11.26 -34.38 0.35
N PRO A 121 11.92 -35.10 -0.58
CA PRO A 121 11.88 -36.55 -0.60
C PRO A 121 12.29 -37.19 0.73
N GLU A 122 13.21 -36.54 1.46
CA GLU A 122 13.60 -36.94 2.81
C GLU A 122 12.47 -36.74 3.81
N GLN A 123 11.76 -35.61 3.80
CA GLN A 123 10.60 -35.37 4.67
C GLN A 123 9.42 -36.31 4.35
N VAL A 124 9.22 -36.64 3.08
CA VAL A 124 8.23 -37.64 2.66
C VAL A 124 8.61 -39.03 3.19
N GLU A 125 9.89 -39.39 3.14
CA GLU A 125 10.39 -40.66 3.66
C GLU A 125 10.42 -40.71 5.21
N GLU A 126 10.71 -39.58 5.87
CA GLU A 126 10.63 -39.47 7.32
C GLU A 126 9.18 -39.49 7.82
N ALA A 127 8.24 -38.95 7.04
CA ALA A 127 6.80 -39.08 7.30
C ALA A 127 6.35 -40.54 7.11
N ARG A 128 6.80 -41.21 6.04
CA ARG A 128 6.64 -42.67 5.81
C ARG A 128 7.13 -43.53 6.97
N ASP A 129 8.28 -43.19 7.50
CA ASP A 129 8.91 -43.89 8.62
C ASP A 129 8.29 -43.54 9.99
N GLY A 130 7.30 -42.64 10.03
CA GLY A 130 6.65 -42.17 11.26
C GLY A 130 7.59 -41.37 12.19
N ARG A 131 8.68 -40.81 11.65
CA ARG A 131 9.70 -40.08 12.42
C ARG A 131 9.49 -38.58 12.47
N VAL A 132 8.79 -37.99 11.50
CA VAL A 132 8.35 -36.60 11.62
C VAL A 132 7.11 -36.58 12.48
N GLY A 133 7.23 -36.03 13.69
CA GLY A 133 6.12 -35.76 14.59
C GLY A 133 5.21 -34.63 14.07
N LEU A 134 4.73 -34.72 12.82
CA LEU A 134 3.64 -33.85 12.35
C LEU A 134 2.43 -33.97 13.29
N GLY A 135 2.25 -35.16 13.89
CA GLY A 135 1.18 -35.47 14.85
C GLY A 135 1.30 -34.86 16.25
N GLU A 136 2.43 -34.27 16.66
CA GLU A 136 2.55 -33.72 18.03
C GLU A 136 1.91 -32.34 18.19
N GLN A 137 1.53 -31.65 17.10
CA GLN A 137 1.10 -30.25 17.18
C GLN A 137 -0.40 -29.97 16.98
N ALA A 138 -1.23 -30.98 16.66
CA ALA A 138 -2.67 -30.76 16.48
C ALA A 138 -3.51 -31.11 17.72
N GLY A 139 -3.12 -30.61 18.90
CA GLY A 139 -3.93 -30.73 20.12
C GLY A 139 -4.22 -32.16 20.59
N GLY A 140 -3.33 -33.11 20.26
CA GLY A 140 -3.45 -34.51 20.69
C GLY A 140 -4.37 -35.39 19.85
N ARG A 141 -4.79 -34.93 18.66
CA ARG A 141 -5.47 -35.76 17.66
C ARG A 141 -4.50 -36.27 16.61
N GLU A 142 -4.73 -37.49 16.15
CA GLU A 142 -3.99 -38.11 15.06
C GLU A 142 -4.32 -37.38 13.75
N ILE A 143 -3.32 -37.11 12.93
CA ILE A 143 -3.49 -36.52 11.60
C ILE A 143 -3.82 -37.67 10.65
N ASP A 144 -4.85 -37.51 9.82
CA ASP A 144 -5.27 -38.52 8.84
C ASP A 144 -4.79 -38.18 7.42
N TYR A 145 -4.55 -36.90 7.13
CA TYR A 145 -4.14 -36.44 5.82
C TYR A 145 -3.13 -35.28 5.92
N VAL A 146 -2.16 -35.25 5.02
CA VAL A 146 -1.23 -34.14 4.83
C VAL A 146 -1.49 -33.52 3.46
N VAL A 147 -1.71 -32.22 3.42
CA VAL A 147 -1.97 -31.44 2.21
C VAL A 147 -0.80 -30.50 1.98
N HIS A 148 -0.19 -30.55 0.80
CA HIS A 148 0.91 -29.65 0.45
C HIS A 148 0.88 -29.23 -1.02
N PRO A 149 1.42 -28.06 -1.38
CA PRO A 149 1.59 -27.67 -2.77
C PRO A 149 2.75 -28.43 -3.43
N THR A 150 2.66 -28.60 -4.74
CA THR A 150 3.76 -29.08 -5.61
C THR A 150 4.39 -27.91 -6.36
N THR A 151 5.58 -28.11 -6.92
CA THR A 151 6.26 -27.11 -7.78
C THR A 151 5.35 -26.61 -8.94
N GLY A 152 4.38 -27.43 -9.37
CA GLY A 152 3.41 -27.09 -10.42
C GLY A 152 2.18 -26.29 -9.94
N GLY A 153 2.13 -25.89 -8.67
CA GLY A 153 1.00 -25.16 -8.08
C GLY A 153 -0.25 -26.01 -7.87
N ARG A 154 -0.12 -27.35 -7.95
CA ARG A 154 -1.20 -28.29 -7.62
C ARG A 154 -1.02 -28.77 -6.19
N GLU A 155 -2.11 -28.86 -5.44
CA GLU A 155 -2.11 -29.44 -4.11
C GLU A 155 -2.23 -30.96 -4.20
N VAL A 156 -1.44 -31.65 -3.39
CA VAL A 156 -1.44 -33.12 -3.26
C VAL A 156 -1.86 -33.46 -1.84
N VAL A 157 -2.63 -34.54 -1.72
CA VAL A 157 -3.09 -35.09 -0.44
C VAL A 157 -2.42 -36.45 -0.25
N LEU A 158 -1.72 -36.60 0.87
CA LEU A 158 -1.03 -37.82 1.27
C LEU A 158 -1.59 -38.32 2.59
N THR A 159 -1.42 -39.61 2.87
CA THR A 159 -1.56 -40.13 4.24
C THR A 159 -0.40 -39.66 5.11
N PRO A 160 -0.47 -39.78 6.45
CA PRO A 160 0.63 -39.40 7.34
C PRO A 160 1.92 -40.17 7.01
N GLU A 161 1.78 -41.41 6.53
CA GLU A 161 2.88 -42.25 6.05
C GLU A 161 3.28 -41.94 4.60
N GLY A 162 2.98 -40.76 4.06
CA GLY A 162 3.37 -40.38 2.69
C GLY A 162 2.82 -41.31 1.59
N GLY A 163 1.72 -41.99 1.87
CA GLY A 163 1.00 -42.83 0.91
C GLY A 163 0.09 -42.01 0.00
N GLU A 164 -0.04 -42.41 -1.26
CA GLU A 164 -0.99 -41.77 -2.16
C GLU A 164 -2.44 -42.08 -1.73
N VAL A 165 -3.26 -41.04 -1.71
CA VAL A 165 -4.69 -41.15 -1.39
C VAL A 165 -5.48 -41.33 -2.70
N SER A 166 -6.58 -42.11 -2.64
CA SER A 166 -7.45 -42.26 -3.81
C SER A 166 -7.91 -40.89 -4.35
N PRO A 167 -8.07 -40.71 -5.67
CA PRO A 167 -8.44 -39.41 -6.25
C PRO A 167 -9.74 -38.83 -5.69
N GLU A 168 -10.71 -39.69 -5.34
CA GLU A 168 -11.99 -39.28 -4.76
C GLU A 168 -11.81 -38.73 -3.33
N THR A 169 -11.01 -39.39 -2.50
CA THR A 169 -10.71 -38.92 -1.15
C THR A 169 -9.86 -37.65 -1.18
N ALA A 170 -8.85 -37.57 -2.05
CA ALA A 170 -8.06 -36.36 -2.22
C ALA A 170 -8.92 -35.15 -2.64
N ALA A 171 -9.85 -35.35 -3.59
CA ALA A 171 -10.77 -34.30 -4.03
C ALA A 171 -11.70 -33.82 -2.89
N ARG A 172 -12.17 -34.75 -2.04
CA ARG A 172 -12.98 -34.42 -0.86
C ARG A 172 -12.20 -33.62 0.18
N VAL A 173 -11.00 -34.08 0.54
CA VAL A 173 -10.12 -33.39 1.50
C VAL A 173 -9.83 -31.99 0.99
N LEU A 174 -9.45 -31.84 -0.28
CA LEU A 174 -9.20 -30.53 -0.88
C LEU A 174 -10.44 -29.65 -0.91
N ALA A 175 -11.65 -30.18 -1.14
CA ALA A 175 -12.86 -29.38 -1.14
C ALA A 175 -13.15 -28.72 0.23
N GLU A 176 -12.75 -29.36 1.33
CA GLU A 176 -12.92 -28.84 2.69
C GLU A 176 -11.73 -28.01 3.18
N VAL A 177 -10.50 -28.39 2.79
CA VAL A 177 -9.28 -27.69 3.20
C VAL A 177 -9.03 -26.42 2.36
N ARG A 178 -9.38 -26.41 1.06
CA ARG A 178 -9.14 -25.27 0.16
C ARG A 178 -9.79 -23.97 0.63
N PRO A 179 -11.05 -23.93 1.10
CA PRO A 179 -11.62 -22.71 1.68
C PRO A 179 -10.82 -22.18 2.88
N VAL A 180 -10.21 -23.07 3.68
CA VAL A 180 -9.34 -22.69 4.80
C VAL A 180 -7.97 -22.23 4.31
N ILE A 181 -7.37 -22.89 3.30
CA ILE A 181 -6.17 -22.39 2.61
C ILE A 181 -6.43 -21.01 1.99
N ASP A 182 -7.57 -20.79 1.37
CA ASP A 182 -7.92 -19.50 0.78
C ASP A 182 -8.16 -18.43 1.85
N ALA A 183 -8.60 -18.83 3.05
CA ALA A 183 -8.83 -17.94 4.19
C ALA A 183 -7.59 -17.68 5.06
N GLN A 184 -6.71 -18.67 5.23
CA GLN A 184 -5.55 -18.70 6.13
C GLN A 184 -4.22 -18.79 5.36
N GLY A 185 -4.13 -19.70 4.39
CA GLY A 185 -2.97 -19.94 3.52
C GLY A 185 -2.76 -18.90 2.41
N GLN A 186 -3.55 -17.83 2.37
CA GLN A 186 -3.04 -16.57 1.82
C GLN A 186 -2.09 -16.01 2.87
N PRO A 187 -0.74 -16.14 2.72
CA PRO A 187 0.16 -15.34 3.54
C PRO A 187 -0.38 -13.93 3.43
N VAL A 188 -0.74 -13.36 4.57
CA VAL A 188 -1.54 -12.14 4.72
C VAL A 188 -0.99 -11.07 3.76
N ARG A 189 -1.45 -11.07 2.50
CA ARG A 189 -1.10 -10.07 1.46
C ARG A 189 -1.59 -8.68 1.87
N PHE A 190 -2.31 -8.62 2.98
CA PHE A 190 -2.70 -7.40 3.67
C PHE A 190 -1.50 -6.68 4.32
N GLN A 191 -0.35 -7.35 4.50
CA GLN A 191 0.89 -6.75 5.00
C GLN A 191 1.83 -6.24 3.90
N THR A 192 1.72 -6.74 2.66
CA THR A 192 2.61 -6.39 1.54
C THR A 192 2.32 -5.05 0.86
N LEU A 193 1.41 -4.22 1.36
CA LEU A 193 1.01 -2.96 0.69
C LEU A 193 1.61 -1.69 1.31
N ILE A 194 2.67 -1.82 2.12
CA ILE A 194 3.33 -0.66 2.76
C ILE A 194 3.88 0.29 1.68
N VAL A 195 4.57 -0.24 0.67
CA VAL A 195 5.10 0.57 -0.43
C VAL A 195 3.98 1.29 -1.16
N GLU A 196 2.91 0.57 -1.47
CA GLU A 196 1.74 1.06 -2.18
C GLU A 196 1.02 2.14 -1.38
N GLU A 197 0.87 1.97 -0.06
CA GLU A 197 0.29 2.97 0.84
C GLU A 197 1.14 4.24 0.86
N LYS A 198 2.46 4.10 1.06
CA LYS A 198 3.36 5.27 1.06
C LYS A 198 3.39 5.94 -0.32
N LEU A 199 3.36 5.17 -1.40
CA LEU A 199 3.36 5.71 -2.75
C LEU A 199 2.06 6.45 -3.07
N VAL A 200 0.92 5.94 -2.65
CA VAL A 200 -0.37 6.65 -2.75
C VAL A 200 -0.36 7.93 -1.93
N ASN A 201 0.15 7.90 -0.70
CA ASN A 201 0.28 9.09 0.16
C ASN A 201 1.15 10.18 -0.52
N ALA A 202 2.30 9.80 -1.06
CA ALA A 202 3.14 10.72 -1.83
C ALA A 202 2.41 11.29 -3.05
N LEU A 203 1.73 10.44 -3.84
CA LEU A 203 1.01 10.86 -5.04
C LEU A 203 -0.15 11.82 -4.72
N LEU A 204 -0.85 11.64 -3.60
CA LEU A 204 -1.89 12.57 -3.14
C LEU A 204 -1.32 13.97 -2.88
N PHE A 205 -0.11 14.08 -2.35
CA PHE A 205 0.49 15.40 -2.10
C PHE A 205 1.11 16.08 -3.34
N VAL A 206 1.29 15.38 -4.47
CA VAL A 206 1.79 15.99 -5.72
C VAL A 206 0.87 17.12 -6.22
N PRO A 207 -0.46 16.93 -6.37
CA PRO A 207 -1.39 18.03 -6.70
C PRO A 207 -1.29 19.22 -5.75
N VAL A 208 -1.13 18.98 -4.44
CA VAL A 208 -1.00 20.05 -3.44
C VAL A 208 0.23 20.91 -3.74
N GLY A 209 1.37 20.28 -3.99
CA GLY A 209 2.60 20.95 -4.39
C GLY A 209 2.46 21.74 -5.70
N VAL A 210 1.79 21.15 -6.70
CA VAL A 210 1.52 21.81 -8.00
C VAL A 210 0.73 23.10 -7.79
N VAL A 211 -0.40 23.02 -7.09
CA VAL A 211 -1.28 24.18 -6.87
C VAL A 211 -0.60 25.21 -5.97
N ALA A 212 0.09 24.80 -4.91
CA ALA A 212 0.83 25.71 -4.03
C ALA A 212 1.91 26.50 -4.79
N CYS A 213 2.67 25.83 -5.66
CA CYS A 213 3.68 26.48 -6.52
C CYS A 213 3.08 27.57 -7.42
N LEU A 214 1.87 27.32 -7.93
CA LEU A 214 1.18 28.24 -8.83
C LEU A 214 0.41 29.36 -8.10
N ALA A 215 -0.09 29.09 -6.89
CA ALA A 215 -0.91 30.00 -6.08
C ALA A 215 -0.09 30.99 -5.23
N LEU A 216 1.07 30.55 -4.72
CA LEU A 216 1.85 31.26 -3.70
C LEU A 216 3.00 32.10 -4.32
N GLY A 217 3.24 33.26 -3.70
CA GLY A 217 4.19 34.25 -4.20
C GLY A 217 5.65 33.91 -3.90
N SER A 218 5.93 33.51 -2.66
CA SER A 218 7.26 33.26 -2.12
C SER A 218 7.66 31.78 -2.24
N TRP A 219 8.94 31.52 -2.50
CA TRP A 219 9.48 30.15 -2.58
C TRP A 219 9.33 29.34 -1.29
N PRO A 220 9.63 29.89 -0.09
CA PRO A 220 9.43 29.17 1.16
C PRO A 220 7.99 28.70 1.32
N SER A 221 7.00 29.55 1.05
CA SER A 221 5.59 29.16 1.17
C SER A 221 5.20 28.07 0.19
N ARG A 222 5.79 28.00 -1.02
CA ARG A 222 5.53 26.91 -1.98
C ARG A 222 6.03 25.57 -1.47
N LEU A 223 7.22 25.55 -0.87
CA LEU A 223 7.86 24.33 -0.38
C LEU A 223 7.28 23.86 0.95
N LEU A 224 6.96 24.79 1.86
CA LEU A 224 6.50 24.48 3.21
C LEU A 224 5.00 24.20 3.31
N TYR A 225 4.21 24.50 2.28
CA TYR A 225 2.75 24.33 2.34
C TYR A 225 2.33 22.87 2.54
N GLY A 226 2.85 21.94 1.72
CA GLY A 226 2.55 20.52 1.85
C GLY A 226 3.00 19.93 3.19
N PRO A 227 4.26 20.13 3.62
CA PRO A 227 4.73 19.71 4.94
C PRO A 227 3.86 20.26 6.09
N ALA A 228 3.47 21.54 6.04
CA ALA A 228 2.61 22.14 7.05
C ALA A 228 1.20 21.51 7.06
N LEU A 229 0.63 21.24 5.89
CA LEU A 229 -0.66 20.55 5.77
C LEU A 229 -0.57 19.11 6.31
N SER A 230 0.49 18.37 5.96
CA SER A 230 0.71 17.02 6.47
C SER A 230 0.91 17.00 7.98
N LEU A 231 1.69 17.92 8.53
CA LEU A 231 1.86 18.06 9.98
C LEU A 231 0.52 18.35 10.66
N THR A 232 -0.32 19.17 10.04
CA THR A 232 -1.67 19.46 10.56
C THR A 232 -2.54 18.20 10.59
N ILE A 233 -2.50 17.39 9.53
CA ILE A 233 -3.25 16.11 9.45
C ILE A 233 -2.77 15.16 10.56
N GLU A 234 -1.46 14.90 10.66
CA GLU A 234 -0.88 14.05 11.71
C GLU A 234 -1.24 14.55 13.12
N THR A 235 -1.18 15.87 13.33
CA THR A 235 -1.54 16.49 14.63
C THR A 235 -3.00 16.25 14.99
N VAL A 236 -3.92 16.36 14.02
CA VAL A 236 -5.34 16.08 14.23
C VAL A 236 -5.58 14.60 14.50
N GLN A 237 -4.96 13.70 13.73
CA GLN A 237 -5.07 12.25 13.93
C GLN A 237 -4.55 11.84 15.31
N TRP A 238 -3.38 12.37 15.71
CA TRP A 238 -2.82 12.19 17.06
C TRP A 238 -3.78 12.67 18.15
N ALA A 239 -4.34 13.87 17.98
CA ALA A 239 -5.26 14.47 18.96
C ALA A 239 -6.54 13.64 19.12
N MET A 240 -7.05 13.06 18.03
CA MET A 240 -8.24 12.21 18.04
C MET A 240 -7.99 10.80 18.60
N ALA A 241 -6.74 10.37 18.75
CA ALA A 241 -6.36 9.03 19.21
C ALA A 241 -7.12 7.91 18.46
N ALA A 242 -7.32 8.09 17.15
CA ALA A 242 -8.20 7.27 16.31
C ALA A 242 -7.55 5.94 15.86
N GLY A 243 -6.76 5.30 16.73
CA GLY A 243 -6.22 3.95 16.50
C GLY A 243 -5.06 3.82 15.51
N ARG A 244 -4.74 4.85 14.71
CA ARG A 244 -3.49 4.93 13.93
C ARG A 244 -2.49 5.83 14.64
N GLY A 245 -1.27 5.32 14.86
CA GLY A 245 -0.17 6.11 15.40
C GLY A 245 0.18 7.23 14.43
N ALA A 246 0.44 8.44 14.94
CA ALA A 246 0.95 9.53 14.14
C ALA A 246 2.44 9.30 13.88
N GLY A 247 2.85 9.35 12.61
CA GLY A 247 4.15 8.90 12.16
C GLY A 247 4.95 9.99 11.46
N THR A 248 6.20 10.17 11.89
CA THR A 248 7.13 11.06 11.15
C THR A 248 7.42 10.55 9.73
N GLY A 249 7.26 9.25 9.48
CA GLY A 249 7.34 8.64 8.15
C GLY A 249 6.30 9.18 7.16
N ASP A 250 5.03 9.30 7.57
CA ASP A 250 3.97 9.83 6.68
C ASP A 250 4.17 11.31 6.37
N LEU A 251 4.61 12.08 7.35
CA LEU A 251 5.03 13.47 7.15
C LEU A 251 6.15 13.59 6.08
N LEU A 252 7.15 12.71 6.14
CA LEU A 252 8.25 12.70 5.17
C LEU A 252 7.76 12.32 3.77
N VAL A 253 6.96 11.26 3.64
CA VAL A 253 6.42 10.78 2.37
C VAL A 253 5.54 11.84 1.69
N ASN A 254 4.64 12.47 2.46
CA ASN A 254 3.80 13.57 1.98
C ASN A 254 4.63 14.79 1.58
N THR A 255 5.71 15.06 2.32
CA THR A 255 6.67 16.13 1.99
C THR A 255 7.34 15.87 0.65
N VAL A 256 7.81 14.64 0.39
CA VAL A 256 8.40 14.25 -0.89
C VAL A 256 7.40 14.44 -2.03
N GLY A 257 6.15 13.99 -1.86
CA GLY A 257 5.06 14.20 -2.81
C GLY A 257 4.83 15.67 -3.14
N SER A 258 4.70 16.51 -2.11
CA SER A 258 4.52 17.96 -2.28
C SER A 258 5.70 18.61 -2.99
N VAL A 259 6.94 18.28 -2.63
CA VAL A 259 8.15 18.83 -3.28
C VAL A 259 8.22 18.41 -4.74
N ALA A 260 7.90 17.15 -5.07
CA ALA A 260 7.80 16.68 -6.45
C ALA A 260 6.76 17.47 -7.24
N GLY A 261 5.60 17.76 -6.66
CA GLY A 261 4.58 18.63 -7.24
C GLY A 261 5.05 20.06 -7.51
N VAL A 262 5.79 20.65 -6.56
CA VAL A 262 6.39 21.99 -6.73
C VAL A 262 7.38 21.99 -7.90
N ALA A 263 8.25 20.98 -7.98
CA ALA A 263 9.22 20.83 -9.05
C ALA A 263 8.54 20.66 -10.41
N MET A 264 7.51 19.82 -10.49
CA MET A 264 6.70 19.59 -11.68
C MET A 264 6.04 20.90 -12.17
N ALA A 265 5.43 21.66 -11.28
CA ALA A 265 4.83 22.96 -11.62
C ALA A 265 5.87 24.01 -12.04
N ALA A 266 7.04 24.05 -11.38
CA ALA A 266 8.12 24.96 -11.75
C ALA A 266 8.65 24.64 -13.17
N ALA A 267 8.84 23.36 -13.49
CA ALA A 267 9.24 22.90 -14.82
C ALA A 267 8.18 23.26 -15.87
N ALA A 268 6.89 23.06 -15.57
CA ALA A 268 5.79 23.44 -16.44
C ALA A 268 5.76 24.95 -16.74
N VAL A 269 5.95 25.79 -15.72
CA VAL A 269 6.06 27.25 -15.89
C VAL A 269 7.26 27.63 -16.75
N ALA A 270 8.42 27.02 -16.53
CA ALA A 270 9.62 27.28 -17.32
C ALA A 270 9.40 26.91 -18.80
N LEU A 271 8.80 25.75 -19.09
CA LEU A 271 8.50 25.30 -20.44
C LEU A 271 7.51 26.23 -21.14
N VAL A 272 6.40 26.58 -20.47
CA VAL A 272 5.40 27.52 -21.02
C VAL A 272 6.04 28.87 -21.35
N ARG A 273 6.87 29.42 -20.46
CA ARG A 273 7.57 30.70 -20.71
C ARG A 273 8.46 30.64 -21.94
N ARG A 274 9.25 29.57 -22.10
CA ARG A 274 10.10 29.37 -23.30
C ARG A 274 9.27 29.37 -24.58
N THR A 275 8.18 28.60 -24.61
CA THR A 275 7.31 28.51 -25.80
C THR A 275 6.62 29.82 -26.17
N LEU A 276 6.34 30.70 -25.19
CA LEU A 276 5.73 32.01 -25.44
C LEU A 276 6.75 33.01 -26.00
N LEU A 277 7.99 32.98 -25.49
CA LEU A 277 9.07 33.83 -25.98
C LEU A 277 9.42 33.50 -27.45
N ASP A 278 9.52 32.22 -27.80
CA ASP A 278 9.81 31.79 -29.17
C ASP A 278 8.73 32.20 -30.20
N ARG A 279 7.47 32.26 -29.78
CA ARG A 279 6.39 32.77 -30.65
C ARG A 279 6.51 34.26 -30.89
N SER A 280 6.95 35.02 -29.88
CA SER A 280 7.08 36.47 -29.96
C SER A 280 8.26 36.92 -30.84
N SER A 281 9.32 36.12 -30.95
CA SER A 281 10.46 36.39 -31.84
C SER A 281 10.10 36.12 -33.30
N ARG A 282 9.44 34.98 -33.60
CA ARG A 282 8.98 34.65 -34.97
C ARG A 282 8.00 35.67 -35.55
N ALA A 283 7.13 36.25 -34.73
CA ALA A 283 6.17 37.25 -35.19
C ALA A 283 6.80 38.61 -35.55
N ARG A 284 8.07 38.86 -35.17
CA ARG A 284 8.77 40.15 -35.40
C ARG A 284 9.78 40.12 -36.55
N SER A 285 9.98 38.99 -37.24
CA SER A 285 10.74 39.00 -38.50
C SER A 285 9.80 39.30 -39.66
N PRO A 286 9.77 40.55 -40.18
CA PRO A 286 9.13 40.81 -41.47
C PRO A 286 9.92 40.08 -42.56
N ALA A 287 9.19 39.39 -43.45
CA ALA A 287 9.73 38.84 -44.69
C ALA A 287 9.99 39.96 -45.71
#